data_AF-A0A920JHL4-F1
#
_entry.id   AF-A0A920JHL4-F1
#
_cell.length_a   1.000
_cell.length_b   1.000
_cell.length_c   1.000
_cell.angle_alpha   90.00
_cell.angle_beta   90.00
_cell.angle_gamma   90.00
#
_symmetry.space_group_name_H-M   'P 1'
#
loop_
_entity.id
_entity.type
_entity.pdbx_description
1 polymer ?
#
loop_
_entity_poly.entity_id
_entity_poly.type
_entity_poly.pdbx_seq_one_letter_code
_entity_poly.pdbx_strand_id
1 'polypeptide(L)'
;MADPWYLNLYNDESSSEHPTDRSQDYDFRPRKGSSLIDAGKIIPGINDGQDLQFNWPPSFPGQNRRYVGDAPDIGAYEYGDSVYWIPGYRYPHPSFPIPRNNAVDVIPDYSVVWNYPYKKDYAGTTATVTINGPGVNRTELFHYPNNVCFQPFQPSGNYTWSVMVDGKSGGLWTFQVDDDIYPLNDRSIDTTMQDTILPTKQPFLDVKHNHVAFIKFEVPPSVQGDWDTDLNLFVNEVHQLDSGIVIYRYDHEGWGESKNEMNIGVVDHDLGTALDTIFPLDPSSSVLIDMNDVITGPGEYSFALGVIDSSDHVSFYSNEANNFSKFTPYPIYYPSLSFTPSIDLVDIVLTAPVNDTTIAMNSSSDDSIHFEWNFSHGVDVNIQEYHLVIGLPYSTGTRDMDTSYIELYTQDNHAKGSVRVIS
;
A
#
# COMPACT_ATOMS: atom_id res chain seq x y z
N MET A 1 -45.24 -18.89 15.13
CA MET A 1 -44.37 -18.23 14.15
C MET A 1 -43.08 -17.93 14.88
N ALA A 2 -41.98 -18.59 14.50
CA ALA A 2 -40.72 -18.48 15.20
C ALA A 2 -39.94 -17.26 14.70
N ASP A 3 -39.29 -16.57 15.64
CA ASP A 3 -38.39 -15.45 15.40
C ASP A 3 -37.20 -15.91 14.53
N PRO A 4 -36.95 -15.29 13.35
CA PRO A 4 -35.86 -15.68 12.46
C PRO A 4 -34.46 -15.44 13.05
N TRP A 5 -34.35 -14.82 14.23
CA TRP A 5 -33.08 -14.56 14.92
C TRP A 5 -32.75 -15.56 16.05
N TYR A 6 -33.56 -16.60 16.26
CA TYR A 6 -33.41 -17.51 17.41
C TYR A 6 -32.62 -18.80 17.14
N LEU A 7 -32.11 -19.03 15.92
CA LEU A 7 -31.21 -20.17 15.66
C LEU A 7 -29.75 -19.71 15.52
N ASN A 8 -28.91 -20.20 16.44
CA ASN A 8 -27.44 -20.25 16.42
C ASN A 8 -26.67 -19.17 17.21
N LEU A 9 -27.04 -18.93 18.47
CA LEU A 9 -26.15 -18.26 19.45
C LEU A 9 -25.44 -19.24 20.41
N TYR A 10 -25.65 -20.55 20.27
CA TYR A 10 -25.09 -21.58 21.17
C TYR A 10 -24.55 -22.83 20.43
N ASN A 11 -24.15 -22.70 19.17
CA ASN A 11 -23.20 -23.69 18.65
C ASN A 11 -21.85 -23.36 19.26
N ASP A 12 -21.26 -24.32 19.97
CA ASP A 12 -19.88 -24.29 20.44
C ASP A 12 -18.99 -23.71 19.33
N GLU A 13 -18.43 -22.53 19.59
CA GLU A 13 -17.42 -21.89 18.75
C GLU A 13 -16.17 -22.78 18.72
N SER A 14 -16.20 -23.76 17.83
CA SER A 14 -15.06 -24.58 17.43
C SER A 14 -14.59 -24.25 16.01
N SER A 15 -15.11 -23.17 15.41
CA SER A 15 -14.43 -22.52 14.29
C SER A 15 -13.32 -21.66 14.87
N SER A 16 -12.08 -21.98 14.51
CA SER A 16 -10.88 -21.17 14.77
C SER A 16 -10.92 -19.76 14.16
N GLU A 17 -12.05 -19.33 13.62
CA GLU A 17 -12.30 -18.01 13.03
C GLU A 17 -12.94 -17.12 14.09
N HIS A 18 -12.10 -16.54 14.95
CA HIS A 18 -12.55 -15.41 15.74
C HIS A 18 -12.77 -14.20 14.81
N PRO A 19 -13.80 -13.36 15.04
CA PRO A 19 -13.98 -12.05 14.36
C PRO A 19 -12.84 -11.05 14.64
N THR A 20 -11.84 -11.48 15.42
CA THR A 20 -10.61 -10.75 15.71
C THR A 20 -9.48 -11.16 14.78
N ASP A 21 -9.73 -11.89 13.68
CA ASP A 21 -8.72 -12.04 12.64
C ASP A 21 -8.28 -10.63 12.19
N ARG A 22 -7.06 -10.27 12.60
CA ARG A 22 -6.53 -8.91 12.52
C ARG A 22 -5.93 -8.62 11.15
N SER A 23 -5.99 -9.58 10.22
CA SER A 23 -5.44 -9.54 8.87
C SER A 23 -6.26 -8.77 7.84
N GLN A 24 -7.44 -8.23 8.20
CA GLN A 24 -8.18 -7.33 7.31
C GLN A 24 -7.60 -5.92 7.38
N ASP A 25 -7.35 -5.31 6.22
CA ASP A 25 -6.77 -3.96 6.08
C ASP A 25 -7.79 -2.83 6.32
N TYR A 26 -9.10 -3.15 6.34
CA TYR A 26 -10.25 -2.23 6.52
C TYR A 26 -10.34 -1.07 5.53
N ASP A 27 -9.47 -0.99 4.53
CA ASP A 27 -9.64 -0.16 3.35
C ASP A 27 -10.28 -0.98 2.22
N PHE A 28 -11.53 -0.63 1.90
CA PHE A 28 -12.36 -1.31 0.91
C PHE A 28 -12.51 -0.48 -0.37
N ARG A 29 -11.76 0.61 -0.52
CA ARG A 29 -11.73 1.35 -1.80
C ARG A 29 -11.18 0.43 -2.90
N PRO A 30 -11.67 0.56 -4.15
CA PRO A 30 -11.02 -0.06 -5.28
C PRO A 30 -9.53 0.29 -5.31
N ARG A 31 -8.67 -0.70 -5.55
CA ARG A 31 -7.24 -0.43 -5.76
C ARG A 31 -7.06 0.37 -7.04
N LYS A 32 -6.03 1.20 -7.08
CA LYS A 32 -5.61 1.91 -8.30
C LYS A 32 -5.42 0.92 -9.45
N GLY A 33 -5.80 1.31 -10.66
CA GLY A 33 -5.75 0.44 -11.85
C GLY A 33 -6.85 -0.63 -11.92
N SER A 34 -7.74 -0.72 -10.92
CA SER A 34 -8.86 -1.67 -10.93
C SER A 34 -9.91 -1.30 -11.98
N SER A 35 -10.43 -2.33 -12.66
CA SER A 35 -11.59 -2.23 -13.56
C SER A 35 -12.92 -1.89 -12.86
N LEU A 36 -12.92 -1.77 -11.52
CA LEU A 36 -14.06 -1.28 -10.75
C LEU A 36 -14.15 0.25 -10.71
N ILE A 37 -13.05 0.94 -11.03
CA ILE A 37 -13.00 2.40 -11.05
C ILE A 37 -13.74 2.94 -12.28
N ASP A 38 -14.58 3.97 -12.10
CA ASP A 38 -15.34 4.64 -13.17
C ASP A 38 -16.21 3.69 -14.02
N ALA A 39 -16.58 2.53 -13.48
CA ALA A 39 -17.28 1.45 -14.21
C ALA A 39 -18.75 1.28 -13.80
N GLY A 40 -19.20 2.03 -12.79
CA GLY A 40 -20.55 2.01 -12.26
C GLY A 40 -21.53 2.83 -13.06
N LYS A 41 -22.82 2.62 -12.76
CA LYS A 41 -23.91 3.37 -13.40
C LYS A 41 -24.31 4.56 -12.54
N ILE A 42 -24.46 5.71 -13.18
CA ILE A 42 -25.08 6.88 -12.56
C ILE A 42 -26.56 6.58 -12.26
N ILE A 43 -26.92 6.65 -10.98
CA ILE A 43 -28.30 6.51 -10.50
C ILE A 43 -28.70 7.88 -9.93
N PRO A 44 -29.59 8.61 -10.64
CA PRO A 44 -29.98 9.95 -10.21
C PRO A 44 -30.48 9.98 -8.79
N GLY A 45 -30.05 10.94 -7.97
CA GLY A 45 -30.47 11.06 -6.58
C GLY A 45 -29.90 10.03 -5.61
N ILE A 46 -28.96 9.19 -6.03
CA ILE A 46 -28.30 8.19 -5.17
C ILE A 46 -26.80 8.44 -5.10
N ASN A 47 -26.12 8.48 -6.25
CA ASN A 47 -24.67 8.66 -6.32
C ASN A 47 -24.23 9.90 -7.12
N ASP A 48 -25.15 10.68 -7.66
CA ASP A 48 -24.85 11.80 -8.57
C ASP A 48 -24.86 13.18 -7.91
N GLY A 49 -24.96 13.24 -6.58
CA GLY A 49 -25.00 14.50 -5.83
C GLY A 49 -26.36 15.18 -5.79
N GLN A 50 -27.39 14.61 -6.41
CA GLN A 50 -28.72 15.22 -6.42
C GLN A 50 -29.53 14.81 -5.18
N ASP A 51 -30.24 15.78 -4.61
CA ASP A 51 -31.18 15.57 -3.51
C ASP A 51 -32.58 15.31 -4.06
N LEU A 52 -32.74 14.20 -4.78
CA LEU A 52 -34.04 13.80 -5.32
C LEU A 52 -34.88 13.11 -4.25
N GLN A 53 -36.16 13.47 -4.19
CA GLN A 53 -37.12 12.76 -3.35
C GLN A 53 -37.51 11.45 -4.02
N PHE A 54 -37.02 10.34 -3.48
CA PHE A 54 -37.52 9.00 -3.76
C PHE A 54 -38.67 8.65 -2.81
N ASN A 55 -38.45 7.74 -1.86
CA ASN A 55 -39.44 7.37 -0.86
C ASN A 55 -39.53 8.37 0.30
N TRP A 56 -38.41 9.01 0.63
CA TRP A 56 -38.28 10.01 1.70
C TRP A 56 -37.45 11.20 1.20
N PRO A 57 -37.74 12.42 1.65
CA PRO A 57 -36.85 13.55 1.38
C PRO A 57 -35.49 13.32 2.06
N PRO A 58 -34.39 13.88 1.51
CA PRO A 58 -33.11 13.92 2.21
C PRO A 58 -33.25 14.55 3.60
N SER A 59 -32.51 14.01 4.56
CA SER A 59 -32.51 14.47 5.95
C SER A 59 -31.82 15.82 6.10
N PHE A 60 -30.90 16.14 5.18
CA PHE A 60 -30.20 17.43 5.09
C PHE A 60 -29.74 17.67 3.64
N PRO A 61 -29.51 18.93 3.23
CA PRO A 61 -28.98 19.24 1.91
C PRO A 61 -27.60 18.62 1.67
N GLY A 62 -27.41 18.01 0.51
CA GLY A 62 -26.18 17.31 0.12
C GLY A 62 -26.00 15.95 0.81
N GLN A 63 -27.10 15.30 1.24
CA GLN A 63 -27.04 13.97 1.86
C GLN A 63 -26.44 12.94 0.89
N ASN A 64 -26.86 13.00 -0.38
CA ASN A 64 -26.32 12.14 -1.41
C ASN A 64 -25.07 12.81 -1.97
N ARG A 65 -23.90 12.22 -1.69
CA ARG A 65 -22.65 12.72 -2.25
C ARG A 65 -22.59 12.37 -3.73
N ARG A 66 -21.96 13.24 -4.51
CA ARG A 66 -21.57 12.93 -5.87
C ARG A 66 -20.37 11.98 -5.83
N TYR A 67 -20.37 10.97 -6.70
CA TYR A 67 -19.23 10.11 -7.00
C TYR A 67 -17.99 10.92 -7.41
N VAL A 68 -16.82 10.30 -7.33
CA VAL A 68 -15.54 10.89 -7.75
C VAL A 68 -15.14 10.30 -9.10
N GLY A 69 -14.59 11.11 -10.01
CA GLY A 69 -14.22 10.65 -11.36
C GLY A 69 -15.29 10.92 -12.42
N ASP A 70 -15.24 10.14 -13.49
CA ASP A 70 -16.11 10.23 -14.67
C ASP A 70 -17.44 9.49 -14.44
N ALA A 71 -17.41 8.38 -13.69
CA ALA A 71 -18.58 7.61 -13.30
C ALA A 71 -18.39 7.03 -11.87
N PRO A 72 -19.48 6.59 -11.19
CA PRO A 72 -19.34 5.94 -9.89
C PRO A 72 -18.49 4.69 -9.98
N ASP A 73 -17.74 4.40 -8.92
CA ASP A 73 -17.05 3.12 -8.83
C ASP A 73 -18.03 1.97 -8.56
N ILE A 74 -17.68 0.76 -9.00
CA ILE A 74 -18.43 -0.44 -8.63
C ILE A 74 -18.10 -0.81 -7.19
N GLY A 75 -18.98 -0.44 -6.27
CA GLY A 75 -18.83 -0.79 -4.86
C GLY A 75 -19.54 0.18 -3.95
N ALA A 76 -19.20 0.12 -2.66
CA ALA A 76 -19.67 1.06 -1.66
C ALA A 76 -18.70 2.25 -1.44
N TYR A 77 -17.50 2.17 -2.02
CA TYR A 77 -16.41 3.09 -1.80
C TYR A 77 -15.86 3.58 -3.14
N GLU A 78 -15.46 4.84 -3.14
CA GLU A 78 -14.94 5.56 -4.31
C GLU A 78 -13.42 5.72 -4.17
N TYR A 79 -12.68 5.39 -5.22
CA TYR A 79 -11.27 5.64 -5.35
C TYR A 79 -11.02 7.15 -5.37
N GLY A 80 -10.04 7.60 -4.57
CA GLY A 80 -9.72 9.02 -4.47
C GLY A 80 -10.73 9.89 -3.70
N ASP A 81 -11.81 9.33 -3.11
CA ASP A 81 -12.69 10.15 -2.27
C ASP A 81 -12.03 10.52 -0.94
N SER A 82 -12.15 11.81 -0.62
CA SER A 82 -11.77 12.43 0.66
C SER A 82 -12.59 11.95 1.86
N VAL A 83 -13.66 11.18 1.64
CA VAL A 83 -14.49 10.59 2.68
C VAL A 83 -14.58 9.09 2.58
N TYR A 84 -14.34 8.45 3.72
CA TYR A 84 -14.41 7.02 3.90
C TYR A 84 -15.43 6.68 4.98
N TRP A 85 -16.48 5.95 4.62
CA TRP A 85 -17.49 5.54 5.57
C TRP A 85 -17.01 4.34 6.41
N ILE A 86 -16.81 4.59 7.71
CA ILE A 86 -16.43 3.56 8.69
C ILE A 86 -17.69 3.11 9.45
N PRO A 87 -18.16 1.86 9.27
CA PRO A 87 -19.31 1.35 10.00
C PRO A 87 -19.00 1.14 11.50
N GLY A 88 -20.04 1.19 12.34
CA GLY A 88 -19.96 0.81 13.75
C GLY A 88 -20.09 1.97 14.75
N TYR A 89 -19.75 1.68 16.01
CA TYR A 89 -19.86 2.63 17.12
C TYR A 89 -18.83 3.76 17.00
N ARG A 90 -19.28 5.02 17.12
CA ARG A 90 -18.40 6.19 17.17
C ARG A 90 -18.02 6.53 18.60
N TYR A 91 -16.73 6.45 18.89
CA TYR A 91 -16.16 6.77 20.20
C TYR A 91 -16.25 8.27 20.53
N PRO A 92 -16.09 8.68 21.81
CA PRO A 92 -16.09 10.09 22.19
C PRO A 92 -14.78 10.83 21.81
N HIS A 93 -13.85 10.15 21.15
CA HIS A 93 -12.56 10.63 20.60
C HIS A 93 -12.36 10.07 19.17
N PRO A 94 -11.43 10.63 18.37
CA PRO A 94 -11.08 10.06 17.07
C PRO A 94 -10.63 8.60 17.24
N SER A 95 -11.00 7.73 16.31
CA SER A 95 -10.81 6.27 16.47
C SER A 95 -10.75 5.57 15.12
N PHE A 96 -10.57 4.24 15.13
CA PHE A 96 -10.46 3.41 13.93
C PHE A 96 -9.44 3.92 12.92
N PRO A 97 -8.14 3.93 13.30
CA PRO A 97 -7.08 4.23 12.35
C PRO A 97 -7.06 3.18 11.24
N ILE A 98 -6.95 3.66 10.00
CA ILE A 98 -6.59 2.87 8.82
C ILE A 98 -5.38 3.59 8.19
N PRO A 99 -4.19 2.97 8.06
CA PRO A 99 -3.87 1.63 8.53
C PRO A 99 -4.11 1.46 10.03
N ARG A 100 -4.33 0.23 10.46
CA ARG A 100 -4.48 -0.09 11.89
C ARG A 100 -3.21 0.30 12.65
N ASN A 101 -3.37 0.59 13.94
CA ASN A 101 -2.21 0.84 14.79
C ASN A 101 -1.31 -0.41 14.83
N ASN A 102 0.00 -0.21 14.63
CA ASN A 102 1.02 -1.24 14.44
C ASN A 102 0.78 -2.13 13.20
N ALA A 103 0.12 -1.63 12.16
CA ALA A 103 0.05 -2.35 10.89
C ALA A 103 1.46 -2.49 10.30
N VAL A 104 1.72 -3.62 9.66
CA VAL A 104 2.92 -3.89 8.87
C VAL A 104 2.49 -4.09 7.41
N ASP A 105 3.44 -4.06 6.49
CA ASP A 105 3.23 -4.31 5.06
C ASP A 105 2.14 -3.40 4.43
N VAL A 106 2.12 -2.12 4.87
CA VAL A 106 1.22 -1.12 4.29
C VAL A 106 1.76 -0.71 2.92
N ILE A 107 0.93 -0.77 1.87
CA ILE A 107 1.33 -0.40 0.51
C ILE A 107 1.87 1.05 0.45
N PRO A 108 3.00 1.35 -0.21
CA PRO A 108 3.60 2.69 -0.27
C PRO A 108 2.69 3.85 -0.75
N ASP A 109 1.77 3.65 -1.70
CA ASP A 109 0.82 4.68 -2.19
C ASP A 109 -0.48 4.72 -1.36
N TYR A 110 -0.36 4.79 -0.02
CA TYR A 110 -1.50 4.73 0.91
C TYR A 110 -2.09 6.09 1.31
N SER A 111 -3.08 6.05 2.20
CA SER A 111 -3.62 7.23 2.88
C SER A 111 -3.96 6.88 4.33
N VAL A 112 -3.86 7.83 5.25
CA VAL A 112 -4.38 7.62 6.61
C VAL A 112 -5.84 8.06 6.71
N VAL A 113 -6.67 7.23 7.34
CA VAL A 113 -8.12 7.42 7.47
C VAL A 113 -8.53 7.22 8.93
N TRP A 114 -9.44 8.05 9.43
CA TRP A 114 -9.93 7.98 10.81
C TRP A 114 -11.45 8.09 10.89
N ASN A 115 -12.03 7.67 12.02
CA ASN A 115 -13.43 7.92 12.33
C ASN A 115 -13.54 9.13 13.26
N TYR A 116 -14.43 10.06 12.91
CA TYR A 116 -14.74 11.21 13.77
C TYR A 116 -15.45 10.78 15.06
N PRO A 117 -15.24 11.48 16.19
CA PRO A 117 -16.01 11.27 17.40
C PRO A 117 -17.52 11.41 17.16
N TYR A 118 -18.34 10.74 17.97
CA TYR A 118 -19.78 10.94 17.90
C TYR A 118 -20.17 12.38 18.28
N LYS A 119 -20.99 13.00 17.43
CA LYS A 119 -21.68 14.27 17.69
C LYS A 119 -23.09 14.23 17.11
N LYS A 120 -23.99 15.03 17.69
CA LYS A 120 -25.33 15.29 17.13
C LYS A 120 -25.28 16.32 16.00
N ASP A 121 -24.36 17.26 16.11
CA ASP A 121 -24.14 18.32 15.13
C ASP A 121 -22.63 18.40 14.84
N TYR A 122 -22.28 18.29 13.57
CA TYR A 122 -20.91 18.33 13.07
C TYR A 122 -20.54 19.69 12.48
N ALA A 123 -21.43 20.68 12.47
CA ALA A 123 -21.12 22.02 11.99
C ALA A 123 -19.86 22.59 12.65
N GLY A 124 -18.92 23.04 11.81
CA GLY A 124 -17.62 23.59 12.25
C GLY A 124 -16.65 22.58 12.85
N THR A 125 -16.94 21.28 12.82
CA THR A 125 -16.03 20.23 13.33
C THR A 125 -14.79 20.14 12.43
N THR A 126 -13.62 20.19 13.05
CA THR A 126 -12.33 20.06 12.35
C THR A 126 -11.46 18.98 12.98
N ALA A 127 -10.62 18.35 12.16
CA ALA A 127 -9.59 17.41 12.59
C ALA A 127 -8.22 17.96 12.20
N THR A 128 -7.28 17.99 13.14
CA THR A 128 -5.86 18.20 12.84
C THR A 128 -5.19 16.84 12.78
N VAL A 129 -4.62 16.51 11.63
CA VAL A 129 -3.89 15.25 11.40
C VAL A 129 -2.41 15.59 11.35
N THR A 130 -1.60 14.85 12.10
CA THR A 130 -0.14 14.97 12.08
C THR A 130 0.46 13.62 11.72
N ILE A 131 1.39 13.59 10.76
CA ILE A 131 2.08 12.39 10.26
C ILE A 131 3.58 12.66 10.25
N ASN A 132 4.37 11.74 10.81
CA ASN A 132 5.83 11.83 10.87
C ASN A 132 6.47 10.50 10.48
N GLY A 133 7.54 10.54 9.70
CA GLY A 133 8.36 9.40 9.31
C GLY A 133 9.27 9.76 8.13
N PRO A 134 10.02 8.79 7.57
CA PRO A 134 10.91 9.02 6.44
C PRO A 134 10.26 9.85 5.31
N GLY A 135 10.88 10.97 4.93
CA GLY A 135 10.35 11.86 3.90
C GLY A 135 9.02 12.59 4.23
N VAL A 136 8.43 12.40 5.41
CA VAL A 136 7.12 12.97 5.79
C VAL A 136 7.18 13.64 7.16
N ASN A 137 6.92 14.95 7.19
CA ASN A 137 6.59 15.71 8.39
C ASN A 137 5.45 16.67 8.03
N ARG A 138 4.21 16.23 8.28
CA ARG A 138 3.00 16.90 7.81
C ARG A 138 2.03 17.11 8.95
N THR A 139 1.49 18.32 9.05
CA THR A 139 0.32 18.63 9.87
C THR A 139 -0.71 19.36 9.04
N GLU A 140 -1.94 18.86 9.01
CA GLU A 140 -3.00 19.40 8.15
C GLU A 140 -4.36 19.41 8.84
N LEU A 141 -5.20 20.39 8.47
CA LEU A 141 -6.54 20.60 8.99
C LEU A 141 -7.59 20.09 8.01
N PHE A 142 -8.48 19.21 8.46
CA PHE A 142 -9.58 18.64 7.71
C PHE A 142 -10.92 19.08 8.28
N HIS A 143 -11.84 19.47 7.39
CA HIS A 143 -13.21 19.82 7.77
C HIS A 143 -14.11 18.61 7.59
N TYR A 144 -14.97 18.32 8.58
CA TYR A 144 -15.97 17.25 8.45
C TYR A 144 -16.82 17.50 7.19
N PRO A 145 -17.10 16.47 6.36
CA PRO A 145 -16.90 15.04 6.62
C PRO A 145 -15.54 14.43 6.23
N ASN A 146 -14.60 15.20 5.69
CA ASN A 146 -13.34 14.68 5.14
C ASN A 146 -12.52 13.95 6.21
N ASN A 147 -12.28 12.67 5.99
CA ASN A 147 -11.57 11.81 6.93
C ASN A 147 -10.50 10.93 6.29
N VAL A 148 -10.05 11.30 5.10
CA VAL A 148 -8.96 10.65 4.34
C VAL A 148 -7.85 11.68 4.11
N CYS A 149 -6.64 11.37 4.53
CA CYS A 149 -5.43 12.14 4.27
C CYS A 149 -4.54 11.34 3.30
N PHE A 150 -4.55 11.73 2.02
CA PHE A 150 -3.71 11.15 0.98
C PHE A 150 -2.24 11.52 1.19
N GLN A 151 -1.38 10.53 1.29
CA GLN A 151 0.05 10.71 1.57
C GLN A 151 0.83 9.50 1.04
N PRO A 152 1.64 9.64 -0.02
CA PRO A 152 2.56 8.58 -0.40
C PRO A 152 3.65 8.43 0.68
N PHE A 153 4.04 7.21 0.96
CA PHE A 153 5.03 6.86 1.97
C PHE A 153 6.22 6.15 1.34
N GLN A 154 7.43 6.41 1.83
CA GLN A 154 8.62 5.70 1.40
C GLN A 154 8.54 4.21 1.76
N PRO A 155 8.92 3.29 0.85
CA PRO A 155 9.03 1.85 1.12
C PRO A 155 9.88 1.56 2.36
N SER A 156 9.59 0.47 3.09
CA SER A 156 10.21 0.13 4.39
C SER A 156 10.04 1.18 5.51
N GLY A 157 9.37 2.30 5.25
CA GLY A 157 9.31 3.42 6.19
C GLY A 157 8.43 3.14 7.41
N ASN A 158 8.91 3.55 8.58
CA ASN A 158 8.14 3.53 9.82
C ASN A 158 7.53 4.90 10.09
N TYR A 159 6.21 4.96 10.26
CA TYR A 159 5.47 6.21 10.45
C TYR A 159 4.71 6.22 11.76
N THR A 160 4.64 7.41 12.35
CA THR A 160 3.69 7.72 13.42
C THR A 160 2.70 8.76 12.92
N TRP A 161 1.46 8.66 13.39
CA TRP A 161 0.45 9.66 13.07
C TRP A 161 -0.59 9.79 14.19
N SER A 162 -1.25 10.93 14.22
CA SER A 162 -2.27 11.22 15.23
C SER A 162 -3.35 12.13 14.68
N VAL A 163 -4.52 12.08 15.31
CA VAL A 163 -5.66 12.92 14.95
C VAL A 163 -6.21 13.60 16.19
N MET A 164 -6.36 14.93 16.12
CA MET A 164 -7.02 15.73 17.14
C MET A 164 -8.29 16.34 16.56
N VAL A 165 -9.45 16.03 17.14
CA VAL A 165 -10.73 16.63 16.74
C VAL A 165 -11.24 17.52 17.85
N ASP A 166 -11.33 18.83 17.58
CA ASP A 166 -11.78 19.86 18.52
C ASP A 166 -11.17 19.72 19.93
N GLY A 167 -9.85 19.53 19.98
CA GLY A 167 -9.09 19.38 21.23
C GLY A 167 -9.11 17.98 21.85
N LYS A 168 -9.78 16.99 21.25
CA LYS A 168 -9.76 15.60 21.70
C LYS A 168 -8.78 14.77 20.87
N SER A 169 -7.80 14.15 21.53
CA SER A 169 -6.82 13.27 20.89
C SER A 169 -7.39 11.87 20.64
N GLY A 170 -7.06 11.28 19.49
CA GLY A 170 -7.27 9.86 19.19
C GLY A 170 -6.17 8.93 19.71
N GLY A 171 -5.08 9.49 20.24
CA GLY A 171 -3.85 8.78 20.55
C GLY A 171 -2.81 8.89 19.43
N LEU A 172 -1.67 8.24 19.64
CA LEU A 172 -0.62 8.07 18.64
C LEU A 172 -0.77 6.69 18.01
N TRP A 173 -0.74 6.64 16.68
CA TRP A 173 -0.79 5.41 15.91
C TRP A 173 0.46 5.23 15.07
N THR A 174 0.81 3.99 14.75
CA THR A 174 2.00 3.64 13.98
C THR A 174 1.67 2.65 12.87
N PHE A 175 2.51 2.62 11.84
CA PHE A 175 2.53 1.55 10.84
C PHE A 175 3.91 1.49 10.14
N GLN A 176 4.21 0.33 9.56
CA GLN A 176 5.36 0.09 8.69
C GLN A 176 4.87 -0.13 7.25
N VAL A 177 5.58 0.48 6.32
CA VAL A 177 5.30 0.39 4.88
C VAL A 177 6.05 -0.80 4.28
N ASP A 178 5.36 -1.53 3.41
CA ASP A 178 5.92 -2.63 2.60
C ASP A 178 7.10 -2.10 1.74
N ASP A 179 8.14 -2.90 1.58
CA ASP A 179 9.22 -2.64 0.63
C ASP A 179 8.85 -3.02 -0.80
N ASP A 180 7.80 -3.83 -0.96
CA ASP A 180 7.26 -4.22 -2.25
C ASP A 180 6.09 -3.34 -2.69
N ILE A 181 6.01 -3.11 -4.01
CA ILE A 181 4.77 -2.77 -4.70
C ILE A 181 4.38 -3.87 -5.67
N TYR A 182 3.07 -4.06 -5.83
CA TYR A 182 2.51 -5.08 -6.71
C TYR A 182 1.94 -4.44 -7.99
N PRO A 183 1.83 -5.21 -9.09
CA PRO A 183 1.31 -4.69 -10.34
C PRO A 183 -0.09 -4.10 -10.18
N LEU A 184 -0.33 -2.97 -10.82
CA LEU A 184 -1.68 -2.43 -11.04
C LEU A 184 -2.48 -3.40 -11.92
N ASN A 185 -1.83 -3.97 -12.92
CA ASN A 185 -2.40 -4.96 -13.84
C ASN A 185 -1.30 -5.92 -14.30
N ASP A 186 -1.65 -7.20 -14.44
CA ASP A 186 -0.79 -8.19 -15.07
C ASP A 186 -1.64 -9.17 -15.89
N ARG A 187 -1.16 -9.51 -17.10
CA ARG A 187 -1.97 -10.30 -18.02
C ARG A 187 -1.12 -11.00 -19.06
N SER A 188 -1.44 -12.26 -19.35
CA SER A 188 -0.89 -12.90 -20.53
C SER A 188 -1.89 -12.93 -21.70
N ILE A 189 -1.45 -12.45 -22.86
CA ILE A 189 -2.28 -12.21 -24.04
C ILE A 189 -1.78 -13.03 -25.23
N ASP A 190 -2.71 -13.64 -25.96
CA ASP A 190 -2.44 -14.13 -27.31
C ASP A 190 -2.41 -12.94 -28.27
N THR A 191 -1.21 -12.57 -28.72
CA THR A 191 -0.97 -11.36 -29.54
C THR A 191 -1.47 -11.49 -30.98
N THR A 192 -2.00 -12.66 -31.36
CA THR A 192 -2.63 -12.87 -32.68
C THR A 192 -4.12 -12.51 -32.69
N MET A 193 -4.70 -12.25 -31.52
CA MET A 193 -6.11 -11.87 -31.35
C MET A 193 -6.22 -10.43 -30.86
N GLN A 194 -7.25 -9.72 -31.33
CA GLN A 194 -7.63 -8.41 -30.83
C GLN A 194 -9.10 -8.46 -30.40
N ASP A 195 -9.33 -8.53 -29.10
CA ASP A 195 -10.67 -8.46 -28.51
C ASP A 195 -10.57 -7.89 -27.09
N THR A 196 -11.64 -7.25 -26.63
CA THR A 196 -11.70 -6.75 -25.26
C THR A 196 -11.66 -7.92 -24.29
N ILE A 197 -10.65 -7.95 -23.42
CA ILE A 197 -10.58 -8.95 -22.36
C ILE A 197 -11.23 -8.42 -21.09
N LEU A 198 -11.80 -9.34 -20.31
CA LEU A 198 -12.39 -9.05 -19.00
C LEU A 198 -11.45 -9.55 -17.90
N PRO A 199 -11.48 -8.96 -16.70
CA PRO A 199 -10.77 -9.51 -15.54
C PRO A 199 -11.24 -10.95 -15.28
N THR A 200 -10.31 -11.91 -15.33
CA THR A 200 -10.66 -13.34 -15.21
C THR A 200 -10.05 -14.06 -14.01
N LYS A 201 -9.41 -13.36 -13.06
CA LYS A 201 -8.65 -14.00 -11.98
C LYS A 201 -7.63 -14.99 -12.52
N GLN A 202 -6.82 -14.55 -13.47
CA GLN A 202 -5.83 -15.39 -14.13
C GLN A 202 -4.74 -15.77 -13.12
N PRO A 203 -4.54 -17.05 -12.76
CA PRO A 203 -3.58 -17.40 -11.72
C PRO A 203 -2.12 -17.43 -12.20
N PHE A 204 -1.90 -17.55 -13.51
CA PHE A 204 -0.57 -17.70 -14.09
C PHE A 204 -0.39 -16.84 -15.33
N LEU A 205 0.78 -16.25 -15.48
CA LEU A 205 1.22 -15.53 -16.66
C LEU A 205 1.99 -16.50 -17.58
N ASP A 206 1.31 -17.04 -18.58
CA ASP A 206 1.93 -17.88 -19.62
C ASP A 206 2.79 -17.05 -20.57
N VAL A 207 4.02 -17.49 -20.83
CA VAL A 207 4.95 -16.89 -21.80
C VAL A 207 5.38 -17.98 -22.78
N LYS A 208 4.94 -17.89 -24.03
CA LYS A 208 5.20 -18.87 -25.11
C LYS A 208 5.03 -18.23 -26.48
N HIS A 209 5.21 -18.98 -27.56
CA HIS A 209 4.97 -18.47 -28.91
C HIS A 209 3.56 -17.87 -29.07
N ASN A 210 3.50 -16.63 -29.58
CA ASN A 210 2.30 -15.77 -29.69
C ASN A 210 1.63 -15.41 -28.37
N HIS A 211 2.20 -15.75 -27.21
CA HIS A 211 1.63 -15.45 -25.91
C HIS A 211 2.62 -14.66 -25.06
N VAL A 212 2.32 -13.38 -24.83
CA VAL A 212 3.19 -12.45 -24.11
C VAL A 212 2.54 -12.11 -22.77
N ALA A 213 3.32 -12.08 -21.68
CA ALA A 213 2.86 -11.59 -20.40
C ALA A 213 3.22 -10.11 -20.20
N PHE A 214 2.23 -9.27 -19.96
CA PHE A 214 2.36 -7.85 -19.68
C PHE A 214 2.18 -7.60 -18.18
N ILE A 215 3.00 -6.75 -17.60
CA ILE A 215 2.97 -6.42 -16.17
C ILE A 215 3.17 -4.91 -16.03
N LYS A 216 2.28 -4.24 -15.29
CA LYS A 216 2.29 -2.79 -15.11
C LYS A 216 2.34 -2.41 -13.65
N PHE A 217 3.28 -1.54 -13.31
CA PHE A 217 3.48 -0.98 -12.00
C PHE A 217 3.32 0.53 -12.01
N GLU A 218 3.10 1.11 -10.84
CA GLU A 218 3.27 2.54 -10.63
C GLU A 218 4.18 2.78 -9.43
N VAL A 219 5.36 3.32 -9.71
CA VAL A 219 6.36 3.67 -8.70
C VAL A 219 5.89 4.94 -7.97
N PRO A 220 5.71 4.89 -6.63
CA PRO A 220 5.07 5.97 -5.90
C PRO A 220 5.90 7.25 -5.86
N PRO A 221 5.27 8.43 -5.73
CA PRO A 221 5.99 9.72 -5.65
C PRO A 221 6.97 9.85 -4.48
N SER A 222 6.88 8.98 -3.47
CA SER A 222 7.79 8.91 -2.33
C SER A 222 9.13 8.25 -2.66
N VAL A 223 9.20 7.44 -3.73
CA VAL A 223 10.42 6.80 -4.23
C VAL A 223 11.18 7.81 -5.09
N GLN A 224 11.88 8.71 -4.42
CA GLN A 224 12.78 9.71 -5.03
C GLN A 224 14.21 9.49 -4.56
N GLY A 225 15.18 9.86 -5.39
CA GLY A 225 16.60 9.64 -5.11
C GLY A 225 17.04 8.24 -5.53
N ASP A 226 18.11 7.76 -4.90
CA ASP A 226 18.77 6.51 -5.28
C ASP A 226 18.22 5.34 -4.45
N TRP A 227 17.19 4.69 -4.98
CA TRP A 227 16.66 3.41 -4.46
C TRP A 227 17.16 2.28 -5.34
N ASP A 228 17.71 1.24 -4.71
CA ASP A 228 17.99 0.00 -5.40
C ASP A 228 16.65 -0.72 -5.65
N THR A 229 16.34 -0.96 -6.91
CA THR A 229 15.04 -1.43 -7.39
C THR A 229 15.21 -2.74 -8.13
N ASP A 230 14.49 -3.77 -7.70
CA ASP A 230 14.48 -5.07 -8.38
C ASP A 230 13.08 -5.47 -8.84
N LEU A 231 12.99 -6.04 -10.04
CA LEU A 231 11.80 -6.75 -10.50
C LEU A 231 11.82 -8.19 -10.02
N ASN A 232 10.76 -8.53 -9.31
CA ASN A 232 10.55 -9.80 -8.68
C ASN A 232 9.53 -10.61 -9.47
N LEU A 233 9.93 -11.79 -9.94
CA LEU A 233 9.02 -12.77 -10.55
C LEU A 233 9.12 -14.10 -9.80
N PHE A 234 8.09 -14.93 -9.90
CA PHE A 234 8.10 -16.29 -9.36
C PHE A 234 7.65 -17.28 -10.43
N VAL A 235 8.52 -18.24 -10.72
CA VAL A 235 8.26 -19.28 -11.73
C VAL A 235 7.28 -20.29 -11.16
N ASN A 236 6.16 -20.51 -11.83
CA ASN A 236 5.27 -21.62 -11.53
C ASN A 236 5.84 -22.91 -12.15
N GLU A 237 5.95 -22.95 -13.49
CA GLU A 237 6.38 -24.13 -14.23
C GLU A 237 7.23 -23.75 -15.43
N VAL A 238 8.27 -24.56 -15.70
CA VAL A 238 9.08 -24.51 -16.93
C VAL A 238 8.69 -25.73 -17.77
N HIS A 239 7.86 -25.52 -18.79
CA HIS A 239 7.44 -26.60 -19.69
C HIS A 239 8.54 -26.94 -20.70
N GLN A 240 9.18 -25.91 -21.27
CA GLN A 240 10.35 -26.01 -22.14
C GLN A 240 11.11 -24.67 -22.13
N LEU A 241 12.44 -24.71 -22.10
CA LEU A 241 13.29 -23.51 -22.15
C LEU A 241 14.66 -23.80 -22.76
N ASP A 242 14.82 -23.47 -24.03
CA ASP A 242 16.03 -23.64 -24.82
C ASP A 242 16.84 -22.34 -24.93
N SER A 243 16.17 -21.18 -25.07
CA SER A 243 16.83 -19.89 -25.33
C SER A 243 16.63 -18.80 -24.26
N GLY A 244 15.60 -18.93 -23.41
CA GLY A 244 15.35 -17.98 -22.31
C GLY A 244 14.11 -17.12 -22.52
N ILE A 245 13.69 -16.44 -21.45
CA ILE A 245 12.60 -15.45 -21.48
C ILE A 245 13.19 -14.05 -21.50
N VAL A 246 12.83 -13.24 -22.49
CA VAL A 246 13.30 -11.85 -22.60
C VAL A 246 12.30 -10.93 -21.89
N ILE A 247 12.83 -10.00 -21.11
CA ILE A 247 12.09 -8.88 -20.53
C ILE A 247 12.24 -7.69 -21.47
N TYR A 248 11.12 -7.15 -21.94
CA TYR A 248 11.06 -5.95 -22.76
C TYR A 248 10.43 -4.81 -21.98
N ARG A 249 10.81 -3.57 -22.28
CA ARG A 249 9.92 -2.44 -22.01
C ARG A 249 8.65 -2.57 -22.84
N TYR A 250 7.55 -2.10 -22.27
CA TYR A 250 6.29 -1.96 -22.97
C TYR A 250 5.80 -0.53 -22.79
N ASP A 251 6.09 0.35 -23.77
CA ASP A 251 5.96 1.80 -23.63
C ASP A 251 4.50 2.31 -23.81
N HIS A 252 3.51 1.42 -23.83
CA HIS A 252 2.10 1.80 -23.84
C HIS A 252 1.65 2.18 -22.42
N GLU A 253 1.34 3.46 -22.20
CA GLU A 253 0.85 3.93 -20.90
C GLU A 253 -0.65 3.67 -20.71
N GLY A 254 -1.10 3.56 -19.46
CA GLY A 254 -2.50 3.58 -19.07
C GLY A 254 -3.31 2.33 -19.42
N TRP A 255 -2.67 1.27 -19.95
CA TRP A 255 -3.37 0.04 -20.28
C TRP A 255 -3.94 -0.67 -19.05
N GLY A 256 -5.01 -1.44 -19.23
CA GLY A 256 -5.60 -2.24 -18.16
C GLY A 256 -6.66 -3.19 -18.70
N GLU A 257 -7.60 -3.62 -17.84
CA GLU A 257 -8.69 -4.53 -18.24
C GLU A 257 -10.07 -3.84 -18.26
N SER A 258 -10.08 -2.51 -18.15
CA SER A 258 -11.30 -1.70 -18.27
C SER A 258 -11.91 -1.81 -19.67
N LYS A 259 -13.23 -1.67 -19.79
CA LYS A 259 -13.97 -1.75 -21.06
C LYS A 259 -13.88 -0.45 -21.86
N ASN A 260 -12.67 -0.04 -22.22
CA ASN A 260 -12.37 1.17 -22.97
C ASN A 260 -11.24 0.92 -24.00
N GLU A 261 -10.78 1.97 -24.67
CA GLU A 261 -9.73 1.90 -25.70
C GLU A 261 -8.35 1.51 -25.14
N MET A 262 -8.17 1.57 -23.81
CA MET A 262 -6.94 1.20 -23.10
C MET A 262 -6.95 -0.27 -22.64
N ASN A 263 -7.92 -1.08 -23.09
CA ASN A 263 -7.96 -2.48 -22.73
C ASN A 263 -6.76 -3.24 -23.34
N ILE A 264 -6.03 -4.00 -22.53
CA ILE A 264 -4.82 -4.74 -22.95
C ILE A 264 -5.09 -5.75 -24.07
N GLY A 265 -6.34 -6.20 -24.25
CA GLY A 265 -6.71 -7.08 -25.35
C GLY A 265 -6.89 -6.39 -26.71
N VAL A 266 -6.92 -5.05 -26.76
CA VAL A 266 -7.12 -4.28 -28.02
C VAL A 266 -6.02 -3.26 -28.32
N VAL A 267 -5.27 -2.82 -27.31
CA VAL A 267 -4.08 -1.97 -27.52
C VAL A 267 -3.00 -2.74 -28.27
N ASP A 268 -2.04 -2.01 -28.83
CA ASP A 268 -0.92 -2.57 -29.58
C ASP A 268 0.03 -3.36 -28.67
N HIS A 269 0.50 -4.52 -29.13
CA HIS A 269 1.34 -5.46 -28.38
C HIS A 269 2.81 -5.40 -28.80
N ASP A 270 3.19 -4.41 -29.59
CA ASP A 270 4.58 -4.21 -30.03
C ASP A 270 5.54 -4.14 -28.81
N LEU A 271 6.55 -5.00 -28.85
CA LEU A 271 7.56 -5.10 -27.79
C LEU A 271 8.63 -4.02 -27.98
N GLY A 272 8.95 -3.31 -26.90
CA GLY A 272 9.94 -2.25 -26.88
C GLY A 272 11.38 -2.77 -26.80
N THR A 273 12.25 -1.98 -26.15
CA THR A 273 13.66 -2.37 -25.94
C THR A 273 13.77 -3.58 -25.03
N ALA A 274 14.54 -4.59 -25.44
CA ALA A 274 14.93 -5.69 -24.56
C ALA A 274 15.83 -5.17 -23.43
N LEU A 275 15.43 -5.46 -22.20
CA LEU A 275 16.11 -5.05 -20.97
C LEU A 275 17.08 -6.11 -20.49
N ASP A 276 16.58 -7.35 -20.39
CA ASP A 276 17.33 -8.50 -19.89
C ASP A 276 16.78 -9.80 -20.48
N THR A 277 17.54 -10.89 -20.36
CA THR A 277 17.11 -12.24 -20.74
C THR A 277 17.35 -13.21 -19.60
N ILE A 278 16.27 -13.82 -19.11
CA ILE A 278 16.28 -14.71 -17.97
C ILE A 278 16.57 -16.14 -18.42
N PHE A 279 17.75 -16.66 -18.07
CA PHE A 279 18.11 -18.07 -18.21
C PHE A 279 19.28 -18.45 -17.31
N PRO A 280 19.33 -19.69 -16.77
CA PRO A 280 18.25 -20.69 -16.77
C PRO A 280 17.16 -20.37 -15.72
N LEU A 281 15.98 -20.97 -15.87
CA LEU A 281 14.88 -20.89 -14.90
C LEU A 281 14.63 -22.26 -14.29
N ASP A 282 14.49 -22.30 -12.97
CA ASP A 282 14.07 -23.50 -12.24
C ASP A 282 12.57 -23.41 -11.90
N PRO A 283 11.81 -24.52 -11.93
CA PRO A 283 10.42 -24.51 -11.47
C PRO A 283 10.30 -24.13 -10.00
N SER A 284 9.26 -23.37 -9.64
CA SER A 284 9.00 -22.93 -8.26
C SER A 284 10.15 -22.12 -7.62
N SER A 285 10.86 -21.32 -8.42
CA SER A 285 11.92 -20.43 -7.95
C SER A 285 11.55 -18.95 -8.09
N SER A 286 12.15 -18.10 -7.26
CA SER A 286 12.14 -16.65 -7.47
C SER A 286 13.16 -16.26 -8.54
N VAL A 287 12.84 -15.20 -9.26
CA VAL A 287 13.75 -14.50 -10.17
C VAL A 287 13.78 -13.04 -9.73
N LEU A 288 14.99 -12.50 -9.63
CA LEU A 288 15.23 -11.13 -9.21
C LEU A 288 16.07 -10.48 -10.31
N ILE A 289 15.57 -9.38 -10.86
CA ILE A 289 16.18 -8.66 -11.98
C ILE A 289 16.45 -7.23 -11.53
N ASP A 290 17.70 -6.78 -11.67
CA ASP A 290 18.11 -5.41 -11.37
C ASP A 290 17.45 -4.43 -12.36
N MET A 291 16.72 -3.45 -11.83
CA MET A 291 15.98 -2.45 -12.60
C MET A 291 16.52 -1.03 -12.38
N ASN A 292 17.68 -0.85 -11.75
CA ASN A 292 18.24 0.46 -11.38
C ASN A 292 18.44 1.38 -12.60
N ASP A 293 18.87 0.84 -13.74
CA ASP A 293 19.08 1.62 -14.96
C ASP A 293 17.77 1.90 -15.73
N VAL A 294 16.66 1.26 -15.32
CA VAL A 294 15.36 1.34 -15.99
C VAL A 294 14.38 2.21 -15.21
N ILE A 295 14.29 2.01 -13.91
CA ILE A 295 13.42 2.73 -12.98
C ILE A 295 14.26 3.79 -12.28
N THR A 296 14.14 5.03 -12.74
CA THR A 296 14.97 6.16 -12.27
C THR A 296 14.18 7.16 -11.41
N GLY A 297 12.93 6.83 -11.10
CA GLY A 297 12.05 7.67 -10.28
C GLY A 297 10.58 7.30 -10.40
N PRO A 298 9.68 8.11 -9.83
CA PRO A 298 8.25 7.84 -9.81
C PRO A 298 7.63 7.82 -11.20
N GLY A 299 6.58 7.03 -11.39
CA GLY A 299 5.83 6.96 -12.64
C GLY A 299 5.27 5.58 -12.94
N GLU A 300 4.56 5.48 -14.06
CA GLU A 300 4.07 4.20 -14.58
C GLU A 300 5.20 3.49 -15.33
N TYR A 301 5.38 2.20 -15.05
CA TYR A 301 6.35 1.34 -15.73
C TYR A 301 5.66 0.05 -16.16
N SER A 302 5.89 -0.33 -17.41
CA SER A 302 5.27 -1.51 -18.02
C SER A 302 6.33 -2.39 -18.66
N PHE A 303 6.21 -3.69 -18.42
CA PHE A 303 7.11 -4.72 -18.90
C PHE A 303 6.35 -5.79 -19.66
N ALA A 304 7.01 -6.40 -20.64
CA ALA A 304 6.51 -7.55 -21.37
C ALA A 304 7.51 -8.69 -21.31
N LEU A 305 7.03 -9.91 -21.07
CA LEU A 305 7.80 -11.15 -21.07
C LEU A 305 7.49 -11.91 -22.35
N GLY A 306 8.52 -12.15 -23.16
CA GLY A 306 8.41 -12.86 -24.44
C GLY A 306 9.46 -13.95 -24.59
N VAL A 307 9.18 -14.91 -25.47
CA VAL A 307 10.12 -16.00 -25.81
C VAL A 307 11.05 -15.61 -26.94
N ILE A 308 12.27 -16.15 -26.94
CA ILE A 308 13.18 -16.10 -28.09
C ILE A 308 12.89 -17.26 -29.04
N ASP A 309 12.83 -18.49 -28.50
CA ASP A 309 12.50 -19.68 -29.28
C ASP A 309 10.99 -19.93 -29.23
N SER A 310 10.38 -20.25 -30.38
CA SER A 310 8.96 -20.56 -30.47
C SER A 310 8.53 -21.82 -29.69
N SER A 311 9.49 -22.65 -29.27
CA SER A 311 9.24 -23.83 -28.45
C SER A 311 9.36 -23.55 -26.95
N ASP A 312 9.90 -22.40 -26.53
CA ASP A 312 9.95 -22.02 -25.13
C ASP A 312 8.54 -21.80 -24.58
N HIS A 313 8.31 -22.29 -23.35
CA HIS A 313 7.07 -22.10 -22.62
C HIS A 313 7.34 -22.15 -21.11
N VAL A 314 7.15 -21.00 -20.46
CA VAL A 314 7.26 -20.81 -19.01
C VAL A 314 5.98 -20.17 -18.50
N SER A 315 5.55 -20.56 -17.30
CA SER A 315 4.48 -19.87 -16.57
C SER A 315 5.02 -19.24 -15.30
N PHE A 316 4.66 -17.98 -15.06
CA PHE A 316 4.91 -17.27 -13.80
C PHE A 316 3.61 -17.14 -13.02
N TYR A 317 3.67 -16.86 -11.73
CA TYR A 317 2.48 -16.49 -10.97
C TYR A 317 2.02 -15.08 -11.33
N SER A 318 0.70 -14.88 -11.28
CA SER A 318 0.06 -13.57 -11.42
C SER A 318 -0.32 -12.99 -10.06
N ASN A 319 -0.43 -11.66 -9.96
CA ASN A 319 -1.02 -10.96 -8.82
C ASN A 319 -2.51 -11.30 -8.62
N GLU A 320 -3.19 -11.88 -9.62
CA GLU A 320 -4.57 -12.37 -9.47
C GLU A 320 -4.66 -13.82 -8.96
N ALA A 321 -3.53 -14.48 -8.68
CA ALA A 321 -3.48 -15.87 -8.25
C ALA A 321 -4.09 -16.06 -6.85
N ASN A 322 -5.36 -16.44 -6.82
CA ASN A 322 -6.10 -16.71 -5.60
C ASN A 322 -6.21 -18.22 -5.40
N ASN A 323 -5.18 -18.90 -4.85
CA ASN A 323 -5.28 -20.20 -4.13
C ASN A 323 -3.90 -20.80 -3.80
N PHE A 324 -3.22 -20.27 -2.79
CA PHE A 324 -2.05 -20.96 -2.21
C PHE A 324 -2.43 -21.76 -0.95
N SER A 325 -3.34 -21.25 -0.11
CA SER A 325 -4.02 -21.98 0.96
C SER A 325 -5.21 -21.17 1.54
N LYS A 326 -6.01 -21.74 2.46
CA LYS A 326 -7.11 -21.06 3.17
C LYS A 326 -6.66 -20.06 4.24
N PHE A 327 -5.35 -19.96 4.50
CA PHE A 327 -4.78 -19.11 5.53
C PHE A 327 -3.68 -18.25 4.89
N THR A 328 -3.95 -16.94 4.88
CA THR A 328 -3.08 -15.82 4.44
C THR A 328 -2.67 -15.76 2.95
N PRO A 329 -2.76 -14.57 2.30
CA PRO A 329 -2.16 -14.34 0.99
C PRO A 329 -0.64 -14.51 1.11
N TYR A 330 0.00 -15.03 0.06
CA TYR A 330 1.45 -15.15 -0.04
C TYR A 330 1.97 -14.20 -1.14
N PRO A 331 2.05 -12.88 -0.87
CA PRO A 331 2.56 -11.91 -1.83
C PRO A 331 3.94 -12.25 -2.41
N ILE A 332 4.72 -13.05 -1.68
CA ILE A 332 6.03 -13.57 -2.10
C ILE A 332 6.04 -14.27 -3.47
N TYR A 333 4.89 -14.78 -3.94
CA TYR A 333 4.76 -15.41 -5.25
C TYR A 333 4.31 -14.43 -6.35
N TYR A 334 3.74 -13.29 -5.99
CA TYR A 334 3.27 -12.33 -6.97
C TYR A 334 4.45 -11.63 -7.62
N PRO A 335 4.29 -11.14 -8.86
CA PRO A 335 5.21 -10.17 -9.38
C PRO A 335 5.25 -8.95 -8.43
N SER A 336 6.42 -8.41 -8.15
CA SER A 336 6.58 -7.19 -7.36
C SER A 336 7.75 -6.34 -7.86
N LEU A 337 7.79 -5.07 -7.48
CA LEU A 337 9.03 -4.29 -7.46
C LEU A 337 9.42 -4.09 -6.01
N SER A 338 10.62 -4.50 -5.63
CA SER A 338 11.19 -4.26 -4.29
C SER A 338 12.08 -3.03 -4.30
N PHE A 339 12.00 -2.22 -3.26
CA PHE A 339 12.83 -1.03 -3.08
C PHE A 339 13.68 -1.13 -1.82
N THR A 340 15.00 -1.11 -1.99
CA THR A 340 15.94 -1.02 -0.87
C THR A 340 16.66 0.33 -0.89
N PRO A 341 16.87 0.97 0.28
CA PRO A 341 17.64 2.20 0.33
C PRO A 341 19.08 1.92 -0.13
N SER A 342 19.60 2.71 -1.07
CA SER A 342 21.01 2.59 -1.43
C SER A 342 21.89 2.91 -0.21
N ILE A 343 22.94 2.11 -0.01
CA ILE A 343 23.82 2.06 1.19
C ILE A 343 24.54 3.37 1.56
N ASP A 344 24.37 4.44 0.80
CA ASP A 344 25.12 5.69 0.92
C ASP A 344 24.44 6.78 1.78
N LEU A 345 23.23 6.55 2.31
CA LEU A 345 22.51 7.55 3.14
C LEU A 345 21.77 6.93 4.34
N VAL A 346 22.19 7.32 5.55
CA VAL A 346 21.42 7.09 6.78
C VAL A 346 20.76 8.41 7.20
N ASP A 347 19.43 8.49 7.08
CA ASP A 347 18.64 9.60 7.60
C ASP A 347 17.97 9.23 8.93
N ILE A 348 18.00 10.12 9.92
CA ILE A 348 17.35 9.92 11.23
C ILE A 348 16.13 10.82 11.31
N VAL A 349 14.94 10.22 11.25
CA VAL A 349 13.68 10.96 11.36
C VAL A 349 13.08 10.82 12.76
N LEU A 350 12.88 11.96 13.42
CA LEU A 350 12.18 12.06 14.70
C LEU A 350 10.67 11.93 14.50
N THR A 351 10.10 10.86 15.02
CA THR A 351 8.67 10.57 14.87
C THR A 351 7.80 11.12 16.02
N ALA A 352 8.36 11.28 17.22
CA ALA A 352 7.75 12.00 18.35
C ALA A 352 8.76 12.28 19.50
N PRO A 353 8.71 13.43 20.20
CA PRO A 353 7.96 14.65 19.90
C PRO A 353 8.71 15.57 18.91
N VAL A 354 7.94 16.33 18.13
CA VAL A 354 8.42 17.07 16.95
C VAL A 354 9.18 18.37 17.30
N ASN A 355 8.91 18.99 18.46
CA ASN A 355 9.21 20.43 18.61
C ASN A 355 10.39 20.85 19.49
N ASP A 356 11.00 19.99 20.30
CA ASP A 356 11.96 20.47 21.32
C ASP A 356 13.26 19.66 21.40
N THR A 357 13.53 18.89 20.36
CA THR A 357 14.57 17.86 20.33
C THR A 357 15.72 18.29 19.43
N THR A 358 16.92 18.43 20.01
CA THR A 358 18.16 18.45 19.23
C THR A 358 18.80 17.07 19.28
N ILE A 359 18.97 16.43 18.11
CA ILE A 359 19.86 15.27 17.95
C ILE A 359 21.20 15.79 17.46
N ALA A 360 22.27 15.52 18.23
CA ALA A 360 23.63 15.71 17.75
C ALA A 360 24.19 14.36 17.29
N MET A 361 24.62 14.29 16.03
CA MET A 361 25.36 13.15 15.48
C MET A 361 26.85 13.46 15.52
N ASN A 362 27.62 12.61 16.19
CA ASN A 362 29.07 12.61 16.04
C ASN A 362 29.41 11.40 15.18
N SER A 363 29.80 11.62 13.93
CA SER A 363 30.42 10.58 13.11
C SER A 363 31.70 10.11 13.80
N SER A 364 31.70 8.91 14.37
CA SER A 364 32.93 8.23 14.75
C SER A 364 33.47 7.48 13.53
N SER A 365 34.77 7.20 13.50
CA SER A 365 35.44 6.39 12.47
C SER A 365 35.12 4.89 12.59
N ASP A 366 34.24 4.52 13.51
CA ASP A 366 33.80 3.16 13.78
C ASP A 366 32.37 3.04 13.24
N ASP A 367 31.93 1.85 12.79
CA ASP A 367 30.59 1.56 12.22
C ASP A 367 29.44 1.78 13.24
N SER A 368 29.33 2.98 13.79
CA SER A 368 28.49 3.31 14.91
C SER A 368 27.89 4.71 14.77
N ILE A 369 26.59 4.77 14.99
CA ILE A 369 25.83 6.01 15.06
C ILE A 369 25.72 6.38 16.53
N HIS A 370 26.44 7.43 16.93
CA HIS A 370 26.29 8.05 18.24
C HIS A 370 25.25 9.15 18.16
N PHE A 371 24.23 9.07 19.02
CA PHE A 371 23.21 10.11 19.14
C PHE A 371 23.09 10.58 20.59
N GLU A 372 22.88 11.88 20.73
CA GLU A 372 22.59 12.55 21.99
C GLU A 372 21.27 13.28 21.85
N TRP A 373 20.35 13.03 22.78
CA TRP A 373 19.04 13.67 22.84
C TRP A 373 18.92 14.52 24.10
N ASN A 374 18.49 15.79 23.93
CA ASN A 374 18.20 16.72 25.01
C ASN A 374 16.85 17.42 24.75
N PHE A 375 15.94 17.41 25.74
CA PHE A 375 14.69 18.17 25.68
C PHE A 375 14.91 19.61 26.16
N SER A 376 14.58 20.59 25.32
CA SER A 376 14.83 22.01 25.60
C SER A 376 13.87 22.68 26.61
N HIS A 377 12.75 22.05 26.96
CA HIS A 377 11.83 22.55 27.99
C HIS A 377 11.87 21.71 29.27
N GLY A 378 11.76 22.37 30.42
CA GLY A 378 11.85 21.76 31.73
C GLY A 378 10.86 20.61 31.90
N VAL A 379 11.33 19.56 32.59
CA VAL A 379 10.57 18.35 32.95
C VAL A 379 9.15 18.74 33.33
N ASP A 380 8.17 18.36 32.50
CA ASP A 380 6.78 18.42 32.94
C ASP A 380 6.71 17.53 34.18
N VAL A 381 6.32 18.11 35.33
CA VAL A 381 6.42 17.49 36.66
C VAL A 381 5.63 16.18 36.81
N ASN A 382 4.89 15.79 35.78
CA ASN A 382 4.10 14.57 35.69
C ASN A 382 4.72 13.48 34.80
N ILE A 383 5.83 13.75 34.09
CA ILE A 383 6.51 12.74 33.26
C ILE A 383 7.54 12.00 34.13
N GLN A 384 7.33 10.69 34.31
CA GLN A 384 8.19 9.84 35.15
C GLN A 384 9.30 9.15 34.35
N GLU A 385 9.13 9.00 33.04
CA GLU A 385 10.03 8.28 32.17
C GLU A 385 9.82 8.73 30.72
N TYR A 386 10.92 8.85 29.99
CA TYR A 386 10.94 9.02 28.54
C TYR A 386 11.35 7.69 27.90
N HIS A 387 10.63 7.33 26.85
CA HIS A 387 10.90 6.13 26.05
C HIS A 387 11.34 6.56 24.66
N LEU A 388 12.58 6.28 24.31
CA LEU A 388 13.12 6.45 22.97
C LEU A 388 13.10 5.10 22.25
N VAL A 389 12.55 5.10 21.04
CA VAL A 389 12.55 3.92 20.16
C VAL A 389 13.26 4.29 18.86
N ILE A 390 14.25 3.49 18.49
CA ILE A 390 14.95 3.60 17.21
C ILE A 390 14.65 2.32 16.43
N GLY A 391 14.00 2.47 15.27
CA GLY A 391 13.83 1.40 14.30
C GLY A 391 14.92 1.50 13.24
N LEU A 392 15.66 0.41 13.01
CA LEU A 392 16.67 0.29 11.97
C LEU A 392 16.19 -0.74 10.95
N PRO A 393 15.84 -0.34 9.72
CA PRO A 393 15.52 -1.29 8.67
C PRO A 393 16.79 -2.05 8.28
N TYR A 394 16.68 -3.36 8.09
CA TYR A 394 17.76 -4.23 7.65
C TYR A 394 17.24 -5.32 6.71
N SER A 395 18.02 -5.65 5.69
CA SER A 395 17.69 -6.76 4.79
C SER A 395 17.93 -8.09 5.51
N THR A 396 16.99 -9.01 5.36
CA THR A 396 17.11 -10.38 5.92
C THR A 396 17.82 -11.35 4.98
N GLY A 397 18.28 -10.89 3.81
CA GLY A 397 18.90 -11.71 2.77
C GLY A 397 17.89 -12.43 1.86
N THR A 398 16.60 -12.33 2.16
CA THR A 398 15.48 -12.51 1.23
C THR A 398 14.87 -11.15 0.91
N ARG A 399 13.95 -11.10 -0.07
CA ARG A 399 13.25 -9.88 -0.51
C ARG A 399 12.76 -8.99 0.64
N ASP A 400 12.47 -9.59 1.81
CA ASP A 400 11.92 -8.92 2.98
C ASP A 400 12.93 -8.03 3.74
N MET A 401 12.55 -6.78 3.93
CA MET A 401 13.13 -5.85 4.90
C MET A 401 12.47 -6.00 6.29
N ASP A 402 13.26 -6.21 7.34
CA ASP A 402 12.78 -6.23 8.72
C ASP A 402 13.28 -4.99 9.48
N THR A 403 12.64 -4.63 10.60
CA THR A 403 13.07 -3.51 11.44
C THR A 403 13.59 -4.03 12.78
N SER A 404 14.86 -3.78 13.06
CA SER A 404 15.43 -3.97 14.39
C SER A 404 15.09 -2.77 15.28
N TYR A 405 14.40 -3.02 16.40
CA TYR A 405 14.05 -1.98 17.36
C TYR A 405 15.05 -1.92 18.52
N ILE A 406 15.50 -0.71 18.83
CA ILE A 406 16.30 -0.39 20.01
C ILE A 406 15.45 0.52 20.89
N GLU A 407 15.21 0.09 22.12
CA GLU A 407 14.46 0.85 23.10
C GLU A 407 15.37 1.34 24.21
N LEU A 408 15.24 2.62 24.57
CA LEU A 408 15.94 3.23 25.68
C LEU A 408 14.92 3.94 26.58
N TYR A 409 15.00 3.66 27.88
CA TYR A 409 14.18 4.30 28.90
C TYR A 409 15.08 5.21 29.74
N THR A 410 14.69 6.47 29.91
CA THR A 410 15.41 7.43 30.76
C THR A 410 14.45 8.21 31.64
N GLN A 411 14.86 8.47 32.89
CA GLN A 411 14.11 9.35 33.80
C GLN A 411 14.60 10.81 33.70
N ASP A 412 15.74 11.02 33.06
CA ASP A 412 16.33 12.33 32.82
C ASP A 412 15.81 12.90 31.50
N ASN A 413 15.80 14.23 31.38
CA ASN A 413 15.49 14.93 30.12
C ASN A 413 16.63 14.82 29.08
N HIS A 414 17.53 13.85 29.26
CA HIS A 414 18.74 13.63 28.50
C HIS A 414 18.97 12.13 28.33
N ALA A 415 19.31 11.72 27.10
CA ALA A 415 19.65 10.35 26.77
C ALA A 415 20.86 10.32 25.82
N LYS A 416 21.75 9.35 26.05
CA LYS A 416 22.89 9.04 25.17
C LYS A 416 22.82 7.59 24.77
N GLY A 417 22.90 7.34 23.47
CA GLY A 417 22.95 6.00 22.91
C GLY A 417 23.99 5.89 21.81
N SER A 418 24.39 4.65 21.54
CA SER A 418 25.22 4.29 20.41
C SER A 418 24.62 3.06 19.75
N VAL A 419 24.33 3.16 18.47
CA VAL A 419 24.02 2.00 17.63
C VAL A 419 25.32 1.59 16.96
N ARG A 420 25.68 0.31 17.01
CA ARG A 420 26.76 -0.22 16.17
C ARG A 420 26.12 -1.02 15.05
N VAL A 421 26.30 -0.58 13.80
CA VAL A 421 25.86 -1.30 12.61
C VAL A 421 27.03 -2.22 12.25
N ILE A 422 26.88 -3.52 12.45
CA ILE A 422 27.91 -4.48 12.05
C ILE A 422 27.52 -4.95 10.65
N SER A 423 28.29 -4.55 9.63
CA SER A 423 28.17 -5.06 8.26
C SER A 423 28.51 -6.53 8.16
#